data_AF-A0A8T3XU04-F1
#
_entry.id   AF-A0A8T3XU04-F1
#
_cell.length_a   1.000
_cell.length_b   1.000
_cell.length_c   1.000
_cell.angle_alpha   90.00
_cell.angle_beta   90.00
_cell.angle_gamma   90.00
#
_symmetry.space_group_name_H-M   'P 1'
#
loop_
_entity.id
_entity.type
_entity.pdbx_description
1 polymer ?
#
loop_
_entity_poly.entity_id
_entity_poly.type
_entity_poly.pdbx_seq_one_letter_code
_entity_poly.pdbx_strand_id
1 'polypeptide(L)' 'MGRSFQDWLRTQDQSVVAKVRAGDESNKPLLNQINWIWVANLMNKRADLNPTSAELLDWVTSGQIDAMRK' A
#
# COMPACT_ATOMS: atom_id res chain seq x y z
N MET A 1 -0.02 5.50 16.85
CA MET A 1 -1.07 4.80 16.08
C MET A 1 -1.23 5.55 14.77
N GLY A 2 -0.64 5.01 13.70
CA GLY A 2 -0.78 5.59 12.36
C GLY A 2 -2.15 5.28 11.76
N ARG A 3 -2.45 5.81 10.56
CA ARG A 3 -3.69 5.46 9.85
C ARG A 3 -3.67 3.98 9.44
N SER A 4 -4.84 3.36 9.30
CA SER A 4 -4.92 1.98 8.81
C SER A 4 -4.50 1.89 7.34
N PHE A 5 -4.09 0.70 6.88
CA PHE A 5 -3.79 0.47 5.47
C PHE A 5 -4.99 0.84 4.57
N GLN A 6 -6.22 0.52 4.98
CA GLN A 6 -7.40 0.85 4.18
C GLN A 6 -7.65 2.36 4.09
N ASP A 7 -7.44 3.09 5.18
CA ASP A 7 -7.58 4.55 5.17
C ASP A 7 -6.53 5.19 4.28
N TRP A 8 -5.29 4.68 4.31
CA TRP A 8 -4.25 5.11 3.38
C TRP A 8 -4.59 4.75 1.92
N LEU A 9 -5.09 3.54 1.67
CA LEU A 9 -5.41 3.08 0.32
C LEU A 9 -6.49 3.93 -0.35
N ARG A 10 -7.43 4.46 0.44
CA ARG A 10 -8.47 5.39 -0.03
C ARG A 10 -7.92 6.75 -0.47
N THR A 11 -6.77 7.18 0.06
CA THR A 11 -6.14 8.44 -0.38
C THR A 11 -5.31 8.28 -1.65
N GLN A 12 -5.08 7.04 -2.10
CA GLN A 12 -4.31 6.77 -3.31
C GLN A 12 -5.17 6.89 -4.56
N ASP A 13 -4.50 7.00 -5.70
CA ASP A 13 -5.16 6.94 -7.00
C ASP A 13 -5.78 5.54 -7.20
N GLN A 14 -7.11 5.48 -7.19
CA GLN A 14 -7.86 4.23 -7.28
C GLN A 14 -7.62 3.51 -8.61
N SER A 15 -7.22 4.21 -9.67
CA SER A 15 -6.85 3.59 -10.94
C SER A 15 -5.53 2.81 -10.83
N VAL A 16 -4.58 3.31 -10.05
CA VAL A 16 -3.31 2.62 -9.76
C VAL A 16 -3.57 1.46 -8.80
N VAL A 17 -4.36 1.67 -7.76
CA VAL A 17 -4.74 0.60 -6.81
C VAL A 17 -5.40 -0.56 -7.55
N ALA A 18 -6.36 -0.28 -8.44
CA ALA A 18 -7.02 -1.32 -9.23
C ALA A 18 -6.05 -2.10 -10.11
N LYS A 19 -5.08 -1.43 -10.76
CA LYS A 19 -4.03 -2.09 -11.55
C LYS A 19 -3.12 -2.96 -10.71
N VAL A 20 -2.70 -2.45 -9.55
CA VAL A 20 -1.76 -3.13 -8.66
C VAL A 20 -2.40 -4.33 -7.97
N ARG A 21 -3.70 -4.24 -7.65
CA ARG A 21 -4.48 -5.33 -7.03
C ARG A 21 -5.19 -6.23 -8.04
N ALA A 22 -5.07 -5.97 -9.34
CA ALA A 22 -5.71 -6.78 -10.38
C ALA A 22 -5.27 -8.26 -10.26
N GLY A 23 -6.25 -9.16 -10.12
CA GLY A 23 -6.00 -10.60 -9.93
C GLY A 23 -5.67 -11.02 -8.50
N ASP A 24 -5.65 -10.09 -7.54
CA ASP A 24 -5.26 -10.33 -6.16
C ASP A 24 -6.18 -9.62 -5.14
N GLU A 25 -7.43 -9.39 -5.55
CA GLU A 25 -8.41 -8.57 -4.83
C GLU A 25 -8.89 -9.24 -3.53
N SER A 26 -8.99 -10.57 -3.53
CA SER A 26 -9.47 -11.38 -2.41
C SER A 26 -8.38 -11.69 -1.37
N ASN A 27 -7.11 -11.43 -1.69
CA ASN A 27 -5.99 -11.72 -0.79
C ASN A 27 -5.52 -10.47 -0.05
N LYS A 28 -4.78 -10.68 1.05
CA LYS A 28 -4.13 -9.60 1.78
C LYS A 28 -3.15 -8.85 0.88
N PRO A 29 -3.13 -7.51 0.89
CA PRO A 29 -2.20 -6.73 0.08
C PRO A 29 -0.75 -7.14 0.34
N LEU A 30 0.04 -7.28 -0.72
CA LEU A 30 1.47 -7.58 -0.59
C LEU A 30 2.27 -6.28 -0.39
N LEU A 31 3.36 -6.35 0.35
CA LEU A 31 4.31 -5.24 0.46
C LEU A 31 4.79 -4.75 -0.91
N ASN A 32 4.97 -5.67 -1.87
CA ASN A 32 5.36 -5.32 -3.23
C ASN A 32 4.30 -4.46 -3.97
N GLN A 33 3.01 -4.67 -3.69
CA GLN A 33 1.93 -3.85 -4.24
C GLN A 33 2.00 -2.42 -3.70
N ILE A 34 2.30 -2.28 -2.41
CA ILE A 34 2.48 -0.96 -1.78
C ILE A 34 3.70 -0.25 -2.36
N ASN A 35 4.80 -0.97 -2.58
CA ASN A 35 5.99 -0.42 -3.23
C ASN A 35 5.68 0.09 -4.64
N TRP A 36 4.84 -0.60 -5.39
CA TRP A 36 4.38 -0.13 -6.71
C TRP A 36 3.60 1.18 -6.62
N ILE A 37 2.64 1.27 -5.70
CA ILE A 37 1.87 2.51 -5.48
C ILE A 37 2.80 3.65 -5.04
N TRP A 38 3.77 3.35 -4.18
CA TRP A 38 4.79 4.31 -3.74
C TRP A 38 5.59 4.87 -4.91
N VAL A 39 6.14 4.00 -5.77
CA VAL A 39 6.87 4.44 -6.96
C VAL A 39 5.96 5.27 -7.88
N ALA A 40 4.71 4.86 -8.08
CA ALA A 40 3.76 5.63 -8.88
C ALA A 40 3.51 7.04 -8.30
N ASN A 41 3.40 7.18 -6.98
CA ASN A 41 3.27 8.47 -6.32
C ASN A 41 4.50 9.35 -6.49
N LEU A 42 5.70 8.76 -6.36
CA LEU A 42 6.97 9.47 -6.58
C LEU A 42 7.08 9.98 -8.03
N MET A 43 6.73 9.14 -9.01
CA MET A 43 6.71 9.52 -10.43
C MET A 43 5.73 10.68 -10.71
N ASN A 44 4.63 10.74 -9.96
CA ASN A 44 3.63 11.82 -10.05
C ASN A 44 3.94 13.02 -9.14
N LYS A 45 5.13 13.08 -8.52
CA LYS A 45 5.54 14.15 -7.59
C LYS A 45 4.63 14.31 -6.36
N ARG A 46 3.91 13.24 -5.96
CA ARG A 46 3.03 13.19 -4.78
C ARG A 46 3.64 12.35 -3.67
N ALA A 47 4.87 12.69 -3.29
CA ALA A 47 5.64 11.93 -2.31
C ALA A 47 5.04 11.98 -0.90
N ASP A 48 4.23 13.01 -0.62
CA ASP A 48 3.49 13.26 0.61
C ASP A 48 2.39 12.23 0.88
N LEU A 49 1.86 11.59 -0.16
CA LEU A 49 0.82 10.55 -0.04
C LEU A 49 1.38 9.20 0.40
N ASN A 50 2.70 9.04 0.43
CA ASN A 50 3.34 7.78 0.78
C ASN A 50 3.21 7.49 2.28
N PRO A 51 3.17 6.21 2.67
CA PRO A 51 3.19 5.83 4.06
C PRO A 51 4.56 6.12 4.68
N THR A 52 4.57 6.42 5.97
CA THR A 52 5.81 6.48 6.73
C THR A 52 6.35 5.08 7.01
N SER A 53 7.65 4.95 7.29
CA SER A 53 8.25 3.67 7.66
C SER A 53 7.60 3.05 8.91
N ALA A 54 7.10 3.88 9.83
CA ALA A 54 6.38 3.43 11.02
C ALA A 54 5.00 2.84 10.67
N GLU A 55 4.26 3.47 9.76
CA GLU A 55 2.98 2.94 9.26
C GLU A 55 3.19 1.62 8.52
N LEU A 56 4.21 1.55 7.66
CA LEU A 56 4.56 0.32 6.94
C LEU A 56 4.87 -0.83 7.90
N LEU A 57 5.69 -0.57 8.93
CA LEU A 57 6.03 -1.55 9.95
C LEU A 57 4.81 -1.99 10.75
N ASP A 58 3.94 -1.05 11.13
CA ASP A 58 2.68 -1.35 11.83
C ASP A 58 1.78 -2.26 10.99
N TRP A 59 1.63 -1.99 9.69
CA TRP A 59 0.78 -2.80 8.81
C TRP A 59 1.32 -4.23 8.60
N VAL A 60 2.64 -4.39 8.48
CA VAL A 60 3.28 -5.72 8.40
C VAL A 60 3.12 -6.48 9.71
N THR A 61 3.40 -5.84 10.84
CA THR A 61 3.39 -6.50 12.16
C THR A 61 1.97 -6.78 12.67
N SER A 62 0.99 -5.95 12.30
CA SER A 62 -0.44 -6.19 12.57
C SER A 62 -1.09 -7.18 11.60
N GLY A 63 -0.39 -7.58 10.54
CA GLY A 63 -0.89 -8.52 9.54
C GLY A 63 -1.99 -7.94 8.63
N GLN A 64 -2.08 -6.61 8.52
CA GLN A 64 -2.91 -5.91 7.54
C GLN A 64 -2.40 -6.14 6.11
N ILE A 65 -1.08 -6.34 5.96
CA ILE A 65 -0.41 -6.60 4.68
C ILE A 65 0.57 -7.75 4.84
N ASP A 66 0.81 -8.51 3.77
CA ASP A 66 1.78 -9.60 3.76
C ASP A 66 3.10 -9.11 3.19
N ALA A 67 4.20 -9.30 3.94
CA ALA A 67 5.53 -8.94 3.46
C ALA A 67 5.94 -9.81 2.24
N MET A 68 5.63 -11.11 2.30
CA MET A 68 5.82 -12.08 1.23
C MET A 68 4.78 -13.18 1.38
N ARG A 69 4.24 -13.68 0.26
CA ARG A 69 3.52 -14.96 0.23
C ARG A 69 4.49 -16.07 -0.16
N LYS A 70 4.48 -17.17 0.58
CA LYS A 70 5.19 -18.40 0.23
C LYS A 70 4.38 -19.22 -0.77
#